data_AF-F6DQW9-F1
#
_entry.id   AF-F6DQW9-F1
#
_cell.length_a   1.000
_cell.length_b   1.000
_cell.length_c   1.000
_cell.angle_alpha   90.00
_cell.angle_beta   90.00
_cell.angle_gamma   90.00
#
_symmetry.space_group_name_H-M   'P 1'
#
loop_
_entity.id
_entity.type
_entity.pdbx_description
1 polymer ?
#
loop_
_entity_poly.entity_id
_entity_poly.type
_entity_poly.pdbx_seq_one_letter_code
_entity_poly.pdbx_strand_id
1 'polypeptide(L)'
;MLNHWLLIGLLSISTYLSRILGVEIMAGREISPSLRLYFNYVPVAIIAALIIKQILVPVNGQLVISLPVLIGCLSTAMAIKIVKMFLPSIIIGGMAGLFVRYLLG
;
A
#
# COMPACT_ATOMS: atom_id res chain seq x y z
N MET A 1 15.99 15.14 -23.69
CA MET A 1 14.65 14.54 -23.56
C MET A 1 14.59 13.07 -24.03
N LEU A 2 15.24 12.71 -25.15
CA LEU A 2 15.28 11.33 -25.67
C LEU A 2 15.79 10.28 -24.65
N ASN A 3 16.80 10.61 -23.85
CA ASN A 3 17.32 9.71 -22.80
C ASN A 3 16.30 9.33 -21.72
N HIS A 4 15.36 10.23 -21.37
CA HIS A 4 14.36 9.93 -20.34
C HIS A 4 13.29 8.98 -20.88
N TRP A 5 12.88 9.16 -22.14
CA TRP A 5 11.96 8.27 -22.83
C TRP A 5 12.56 6.87 -23.03
N LEU A 6 13.84 6.79 -23.36
CA LEU A 6 14.57 5.53 -23.50
C LEU A 6 14.69 4.81 -22.14
N LEU A 7 14.98 5.54 -21.06
CA LEU A 7 14.96 5.02 -19.69
C LEU A 7 13.57 4.49 -19.30
N ILE A 8 12.50 5.25 -19.52
CA ILE A 8 11.14 4.82 -19.20
C ILE A 8 10.78 3.56 -19.98
N GLY A 9 11.13 3.48 -21.26
CA GLY A 9 10.89 2.30 -22.09
C GLY A 9 11.62 1.07 -21.55
N LEU A 10 12.91 1.21 -21.24
CA LEU A 10 13.74 0.12 -20.73
C LEU A 10 13.27 -0.35 -19.35
N LEU A 11 12.88 0.58 -18.46
CA LEU A 11 12.35 0.27 -17.14
C LEU A 11 10.99 -0.43 -17.23
N SER A 12 10.13 0.00 -18.15
CA SER A 12 8.83 -0.63 -18.40
C SER A 12 9.00 -2.06 -18.89
N ILE A 13 9.87 -2.28 -19.88
CA ILE A 13 10.15 -3.61 -20.42
C ILE A 13 10.70 -4.52 -19.32
N SER A 14 11.73 -4.07 -18.59
CA SER A 14 12.33 -4.85 -17.50
C SER A 14 11.32 -5.22 -16.41
N THR A 15 10.46 -4.28 -16.02
CA THR A 15 9.44 -4.50 -14.97
C THR A 15 8.40 -5.53 -15.42
N TYR A 16 7.90 -5.40 -16.65
CA TYR A 16 6.89 -6.34 -17.17
C TYR A 16 7.47 -7.72 -17.45
N LEU A 17 8.69 -7.81 -18.00
CA LEU A 17 9.36 -9.09 -18.21
C LEU A 17 9.55 -9.84 -16.90
N SER A 18 10.03 -9.16 -15.85
CA SER A 18 10.23 -9.77 -14.54
C SER A 18 8.92 -10.29 -13.94
N ARG A 19 7.81 -9.55 -14.13
CA ARG A 19 6.48 -9.97 -13.69
C ARG A 19 5.98 -11.20 -14.46
N ILE A 20 6.10 -11.19 -15.78
CA ILE A 20 5.61 -12.28 -16.64
C ILE A 20 6.39 -13.57 -16.35
N LEU A 21 7.72 -13.48 -16.27
CA LEU A 21 8.57 -14.61 -15.90
C LEU A 21 8.22 -15.15 -14.50
N GLY A 22 8.02 -14.26 -13.52
CA GLY A 22 7.61 -14.68 -12.18
C GLY A 22 6.27 -15.42 -12.15
N VAL A 23 5.30 -14.96 -12.96
CA VAL A 23 3.98 -15.60 -13.08
C VAL A 23 4.08 -16.93 -13.84
N GLU A 24 4.82 -17.00 -14.94
CA GLU A 24 4.99 -18.24 -15.71
C GLU A 24 5.74 -19.32 -14.92
N ILE A 25 6.79 -18.96 -14.16
CA ILE A 25 7.52 -19.91 -13.32
C ILE A 25 6.62 -20.48 -12.21
N MET A 26 5.65 -19.69 -11.73
CA MET A 26 4.66 -20.13 -10.75
C MET A 26 3.46 -20.82 -11.38
N ALA A 27 3.20 -20.63 -12.67
CA ALA A 27 2.08 -21.23 -13.38
C ALA A 27 2.34 -22.73 -13.58
N GLY A 28 1.50 -23.57 -12.95
CA GLY A 28 1.55 -25.02 -13.10
C GLY A 28 2.36 -25.78 -12.04
N ARG A 29 2.93 -25.10 -11.03
CA ARG A 29 3.55 -25.77 -9.87
C ARG A 29 2.56 -25.89 -8.71
N GLU A 30 2.48 -27.07 -8.11
CA GLU A 30 1.77 -27.25 -6.84
C GLU A 30 2.47 -26.47 -5.74
N ILE A 31 1.77 -25.48 -5.20
CA ILE A 31 2.29 -24.60 -4.15
C ILE A 31 2.24 -25.37 -2.83
N SER A 32 3.40 -25.55 -2.18
CA SER A 32 3.45 -26.16 -0.84
C SER A 32 2.61 -25.33 0.15
N PRO A 33 1.97 -25.96 1.15
CA PRO A 33 1.08 -25.26 2.09
C PRO A 33 1.77 -24.08 2.79
N SER A 34 3.07 -24.17 3.07
CA SER A 34 3.88 -23.09 3.65
C SER A 34 4.05 -21.89 2.69
N LEU A 35 4.30 -22.14 1.39
CA LEU A 35 4.38 -21.06 0.39
C LEU A 35 3.03 -20.38 0.19
N ARG A 36 1.93 -21.14 0.19
CA ARG A 36 0.57 -20.59 0.07
C ARG A 36 0.25 -19.65 1.23
N LEU A 37 0.64 -20.05 2.43
CA LEU A 37 0.46 -19.24 3.63
C LEU A 37 1.30 -17.95 3.52
N TYR A 38 2.57 -18.07 3.12
CA TYR A 38 3.44 -16.92 2.87
C TYR A 38 2.83 -15.92 1.85
N PHE A 39 2.40 -16.38 0.67
CA PHE A 39 1.80 -15.50 -0.35
C PHE A 39 0.50 -14.84 0.09
N ASN A 40 -0.28 -15.45 0.99
CA ASN A 40 -1.46 -14.81 1.56
C ASN A 40 -1.12 -13.65 2.52
N TYR A 41 -0.01 -13.75 3.26
CA TYR A 41 0.39 -12.71 4.23
C TYR A 41 1.26 -11.61 3.61
N VAL A 42 1.97 -11.87 2.51
CA VAL A 42 2.84 -10.89 1.85
C VAL A 42 2.10 -9.60 1.46
N PRO A 43 0.94 -9.63 0.77
CA PRO A 43 0.21 -8.40 0.44
C PRO A 43 -0.20 -7.60 1.67
N VAL A 44 -0.66 -8.29 2.71
CA VAL A 44 -1.07 -7.64 3.98
C VAL A 44 0.13 -6.99 4.66
N ALA A 45 1.29 -7.67 4.70
CA ALA A 45 2.51 -7.12 5.26
C ALA A 45 3.02 -5.89 4.50
N ILE A 46 2.97 -5.90 3.16
CA ILE A 46 3.35 -4.76 2.32
C ILE A 46 2.42 -3.57 2.59
N ILE A 47 1.10 -3.78 2.63
CA ILE A 47 0.14 -2.72 2.94
C ILE A 47 0.40 -2.15 4.34
N ALA A 48 0.62 -3.00 5.34
CA ALA A 48 0.93 -2.56 6.70
C ALA A 48 2.20 -1.71 6.76
N ALA A 49 3.28 -2.13 6.09
CA ALA A 49 4.53 -1.38 6.02
C ALA A 49 4.35 -0.01 5.33
N LEU A 50 3.56 0.03 4.24
CA LEU A 50 3.24 1.29 3.55
C LEU A 50 2.42 2.24 4.43
N ILE A 51 1.45 1.73 5.19
CA ILE A 51 0.66 2.52 6.14
C ILE A 51 1.57 3.08 7.23
N ILE A 52 2.44 2.26 7.82
CA ILE A 52 3.40 2.71 8.85
C ILE A 52 4.30 3.82 8.30
N LYS A 53 4.81 3.68 7.08
CA LYS A 53 5.62 4.73 6.44
C LYS A 53 4.85 6.03 6.23
N GLN A 54 3.53 5.98 6.04
CA GLN A 54 2.70 7.18 5.93
C GLN A 54 2.37 7.80 7.30
N ILE A 55 2.31 6.98 8.35
CA ILE A 55 2.12 7.44 9.74
C ILE A 55 3.42 8.08 10.26
N LEU A 56 4.58 7.48 10.01
CA LEU A 56 5.88 8.01 10.41
C LEU A 56 6.48 8.84 9.28
N VAL A 57 6.20 10.14 9.28
CA VAL A 57 6.75 11.06 8.29
C VAL A 57 8.05 11.66 8.84
N PRO A 58 9.17 11.56 8.11
CA PRO A 58 10.38 12.27 8.50
C PRO A 58 10.18 13.77 8.24
N VAL A 59 10.09 14.57 9.30
CA VAL A 59 10.09 16.03 9.22
C VAL A 59 11.37 16.51 9.88
N ASN A 60 12.26 17.17 9.12
CA ASN A 60 13.53 17.71 9.60
C ASN A 60 14.42 16.70 10.36
N GLY A 61 14.48 15.46 9.90
CA GLY A 61 15.31 14.41 10.52
C GLY A 61 14.75 13.82 11.82
N GLN A 62 13.55 14.24 12.25
CA GLN A 62 12.82 13.64 13.36
C GLN A 62 11.63 12.83 12.84
N LEU A 63 11.37 11.68 13.46
CA LEU A 63 10.21 10.84 13.19
C LEU A 63 8.99 11.49 13.84
N VAL A 64 8.15 12.16 13.04
CA VAL A 64 6.91 12.77 13.52
C VAL A 64 5.74 11.88 13.12
N ILE A 65 4.85 11.61 14.08
CA ILE A 65 3.62 10.86 13.83
C ILE A 65 2.61 11.80 13.16
N SER A 66 2.18 11.47 11.96
CA SER A 66 1.12 12.20 11.26
C SER A 66 -0.24 11.83 11.83
N LEU A 67 -0.71 12.65 12.78
CA LEU A 67 -2.04 12.52 13.39
C LEU A 67 -3.19 12.41 12.35
N PRO A 68 -3.18 13.14 11.22
CA PRO A 68 -4.24 13.01 10.21
C PRO A 68 -4.30 11.62 9.57
N VAL A 69 -3.15 11.02 9.26
CA VAL A 69 -3.08 9.69 8.65
C VAL A 69 -3.45 8.62 9.67
N LEU A 70 -2.98 8.77 10.91
CA LEU A 70 -3.32 7.84 12.00
C LEU A 70 -4.84 7.78 12.23
N ILE A 71 -5.49 8.93 12.34
CA ILE A 71 -6.95 9.00 12.55
C ILE A 71 -7.71 8.52 11.30
N GLY A 72 -7.23 8.83 10.09
CA GLY A 72 -7.79 8.30 8.85
C GLY A 72 -7.72 6.76 8.76
N CYS A 73 -6.61 6.17 9.17
CA CYS A 73 -6.45 4.71 9.22
C CYS A 73 -7.33 4.05 10.29
N LEU A 74 -7.38 4.62 11.51
CA LEU A 74 -8.22 4.09 12.60
C LEU A 74 -9.71 4.16 12.26
N SER A 75 -10.17 5.29 11.70
CA SER A 75 -11.55 5.45 11.26
C SER A 75 -11.90 4.50 10.10
N THR A 76 -11.00 4.29 9.14
CA THR A 76 -11.18 3.26 8.09
C THR A 76 -11.32 1.87 8.70
N ALA A 77 -10.44 1.50 9.63
CA ALA A 77 -10.48 0.18 10.27
C ALA A 77 -11.80 -0.04 11.04
N MET A 78 -12.27 0.98 11.76
CA MET A 78 -13.54 0.95 12.47
C MET A 78 -14.72 0.84 11.49
N ALA A 79 -14.71 1.60 10.40
CA ALA A 79 -15.75 1.56 9.38
C ALA A 79 -15.82 0.20 8.66
N ILE A 80 -14.67 -0.41 8.33
CA ILE A 80 -14.63 -1.76 7.72
C ILE A 80 -15.29 -2.79 8.63
N LYS A 81 -15.05 -2.70 9.95
CA LYS A 81 -15.63 -3.63 10.93
C LYS A 81 -17.17 -3.55 10.97
N ILE A 82 -17.73 -2.37 10.71
CA ILE A 82 -19.18 -2.10 10.76
C ILE A 82 -19.83 -2.39 9.40
N VAL A 83 -19.32 -1.78 8.33
CA VAL A 83 -19.96 -1.77 7.00
C VAL A 83 -19.64 -3.03 6.20
N LYS A 84 -18.56 -3.75 6.54
CA LYS A 84 -18.05 -4.95 5.82
C LYS A 84 -17.82 -4.75 4.31
N MET A 85 -17.87 -3.51 3.83
CA MET A 85 -17.58 -3.12 2.45
C MET A 85 -16.36 -2.20 2.41
N PHE A 86 -15.42 -2.52 1.52
CA PHE A 86 -14.12 -1.85 1.45
C PHE A 86 -14.22 -0.41 0.94
N LEU A 87 -14.95 -0.20 -0.15
CA LEU A 87 -15.04 1.09 -0.84
C LEU A 87 -15.60 2.24 0.05
N PRO A 88 -16.79 2.10 0.68
CA PRO A 88 -17.33 3.17 1.53
C PRO A 88 -16.49 3.43 2.78
N SER A 89 -15.83 2.39 3.31
CA SER A 89 -14.99 2.53 4.51
C SER A 89 -13.74 3.37 4.25
N ILE A 90 -13.13 3.23 3.07
CA ILE A 90 -11.99 4.07 2.65
C ILE A 90 -12.42 5.52 2.49
N ILE A 91 -13.61 5.77 1.94
CA ILE A 91 -14.14 7.13 1.77
C ILE A 91 -14.32 7.79 3.14
N ILE A 92 -14.95 7.09 4.08
CA ILE A 92 -15.17 7.59 5.45
C ILE A 92 -13.84 7.92 6.13
N GLY A 93 -12.86 7.02 6.06
CA GLY A 93 -11.57 7.28 6.70
C GLY A 93 -10.71 8.33 5.99
N GLY A 94 -10.80 8.42 4.67
CA GLY A 94 -10.19 9.51 3.91
C GLY A 94 -10.77 10.88 4.29
N MET A 95 -12.11 10.97 4.42
CA MET A 95 -12.78 12.17 4.90
C MET A 95 -12.39 12.53 6.34
N ALA A 96 -12.32 11.55 7.25
CA ALA A 96 -11.90 11.77 8.61
C ALA A 96 -10.44 12.25 8.71
N GLY A 97 -9.53 11.66 7.93
CA GLY A 97 -8.13 12.09 7.87
C GLY A 97 -7.96 13.50 7.30
N LEU A 98 -8.72 13.84 6.25
CA LEU A 98 -8.75 15.21 5.70
C LEU A 98 -9.34 16.22 6.68
N PHE A 99 -10.39 15.84 7.41
CA PHE A 99 -11.02 16.69 8.42
C PHE A 99 -10.06 17.01 9.57
N VAL A 100 -9.32 16.01 10.05
CA VAL A 100 -8.27 16.20 11.06
C VAL A 100 -7.14 17.06 10.52
N ARG A 101 -6.72 16.86 9.26
CA ARG A 101 -5.71 17.72 8.64
C ARG A 101 -6.16 19.18 8.60
N TYR A 102 -7.41 19.43 8.22
CA TYR A 102 -7.98 20.77 8.18
C TYR A 102 -8.07 21.43 9.57
N LEU A 103 -8.31 20.64 10.62
CA LEU A 103 -8.31 21.11 12.01
C LEU A 103 -6.92 21.40 12.56
N LEU A 104 -5.89 20.66 12.11
CA LEU A 104 -4.51 20.85 12.56
C LEU A 104 -3.68 21.84 11.72
N GLY A 105 -4.11 22.18 10.49
CA GLY A 105 -3.40 23.07 9.56
C GLY A 105 -2.59 22.32 8.51
#